data_AF-A0A920JE04-F1
#
_entry.id   AF-A0A920JE04-F1
#
_cell.length_a   1.000
_cell.length_b   1.000
_cell.length_c   1.000
_cell.angle_alpha   90.00
_cell.angle_beta   90.00
_cell.angle_gamma   90.00
#
_symmetry.space_group_name_H-M   'P 1'
#
loop_
_entity.id
_entity.type
_entity.pdbx_description
1 polymer ?
#
loop_
_entity_poly.entity_id
_entity_poly.type
_entity_poly.pdbx_seq_one_letter_code
_entity_poly.pdbx_strand_id
1 'polypeptide(L)'
;MTSEETREKKITRTMEKVIMSFMYLLFGFMFLGVAFSRELSGLFVVVPLGAFSIGLTKWGLKWQNDRYLRSAKNVDDIQELSKK
;
A
#
# COMPACT_ATOMS: atom_id res chain seq x y z
N MET A 1 3.29 -24.03 -15.94
CA MET A 1 2.41 -22.96 -15.42
C MET A 1 3.27 -22.07 -14.55
N THR A 2 3.19 -20.76 -14.74
CA THR A 2 3.75 -19.79 -13.79
C THR A 2 2.85 -19.77 -12.55
N SER A 3 3.42 -19.87 -11.35
CA SER A 3 2.65 -19.78 -10.10
C SER A 3 1.87 -18.47 -10.04
N GLU A 4 0.57 -18.55 -9.81
CA GLU A 4 -0.30 -17.40 -9.62
C GLU A 4 0.08 -16.67 -8.33
N GLU A 5 0.50 -17.38 -7.28
CA GLU A 5 1.03 -16.77 -6.05
C GLU A 5 2.21 -15.84 -6.34
N THR A 6 3.15 -16.29 -7.17
CA THR A 6 4.34 -15.49 -7.52
C THR A 6 3.96 -14.24 -8.33
N ARG A 7 2.97 -14.35 -9.23
CA ARG A 7 2.47 -13.20 -9.99
C ARG A 7 1.78 -12.19 -9.07
N GLU A 8 0.85 -12.65 -8.24
CA GLU A 8 0.10 -11.79 -7.32
C GLU A 8 1.01 -11.12 -6.29
N LYS A 9 2.03 -11.82 -5.80
CA LYS A 9 3.06 -11.23 -4.91
C LYS A 9 3.80 -10.07 -5.55
N LYS A 10 4.10 -10.15 -6.85
CA LYS A 10 4.78 -9.07 -7.57
C LYS A 10 3.84 -7.89 -7.79
N ILE A 11 2.59 -8.15 -8.17
CA ILE A 11 1.58 -7.11 -8.43
C ILE A 11 1.27 -6.36 -7.13
N THR A 12 0.89 -7.07 -6.07
CA THR A 12 0.55 -6.49 -4.76
C THR A 12 1.68 -5.64 -4.18
N ARG A 13 2.93 -6.12 -4.25
CA ARG A 13 4.12 -5.35 -3.81
C ARG A 13 4.36 -4.10 -4.66
N THR A 14 4.13 -4.18 -5.96
CA THR A 14 4.28 -3.03 -6.87
C THR A 14 3.21 -1.98 -6.57
N MET A 15 1.96 -2.39 -6.41
CA MET A 15 0.85 -1.50 -6.04
C MET A 15 1.08 -0.85 -4.68
N GLU A 16 1.50 -1.62 -3.67
CA GLU A 16 1.84 -1.09 -2.36
C GLU A 16 2.90 0.01 -2.46
N LYS A 17 3.97 -0.23 -3.24
CA LYS A 17 5.02 0.77 -3.45
C LYS A 17 4.48 2.03 -4.14
N VAL A 18 3.71 1.88 -5.22
CA VAL A 18 3.14 3.03 -5.96
C VAL A 18 2.22 3.85 -5.06
N ILE A 19 1.29 3.21 -4.35
CA ILE A 19 0.33 3.89 -3.49
C ILE A 19 1.05 4.60 -2.34
N MET A 20 2.00 3.94 -1.69
CA MET A 20 2.77 4.56 -0.60
C MET A 20 3.64 5.72 -1.10
N SER A 21 4.29 5.57 -2.26
CA SER A 21 5.04 6.68 -2.89
C SER A 21 4.14 7.89 -3.18
N PHE A 22 2.93 7.66 -3.70
CA PHE A 22 1.94 8.73 -3.89
C PHE A 22 1.56 9.40 -2.57
N MET A 23 1.25 8.61 -1.53
CA MET A 23 0.91 9.14 -0.21
C MET A 23 2.03 10.01 0.37
N TYR A 24 3.28 9.57 0.28
CA TYR A 24 4.42 10.34 0.77
C TYR A 24 4.65 11.62 -0.03
N LEU A 25 4.48 11.59 -1.35
CA LEU A 25 4.56 12.79 -2.18
C LEU A 25 3.45 13.79 -1.82
N LEU A 26 2.21 13.33 -1.71
CA LEU A 26 1.06 14.17 -1.38
C LEU A 26 1.27 14.89 -0.04
N PHE A 27 1.53 14.14 1.03
CA PHE A 27 1.74 14.74 2.36
C PHE A 27 3.06 15.51 2.46
N GLY A 28 4.09 15.12 1.70
CA GLY A 28 5.33 15.88 1.58
C GLY A 28 5.11 17.26 0.97
N PHE A 29 4.34 17.35 -0.13
CA PHE A 29 3.98 18.63 -0.73
C PHE A 29 3.10 19.49 0.19
N MET A 30 2.15 18.88 0.90
CA MET A 30 1.34 19.60 1.89
C MET A 30 2.23 20.17 3.01
N PHE A 31 3.19 19.38 3.52
CA PHE A 31 4.14 19.84 4.52
C PHE A 31 5.01 21.00 4.02
N LEU A 32 5.54 20.88 2.79
CA LEU A 32 6.30 21.97 2.17
C LEU A 32 5.46 23.24 2.01
N GLY A 33 4.20 23.11 1.58
CA GLY A 33 3.28 24.25 1.46
C GLY A 33 3.11 25.01 2.77
N VAL A 34 2.95 24.29 3.89
CA VAL A 34 2.87 24.91 5.22
C VAL A 34 4.21 25.51 5.65
N ALA A 35 5.34 24.82 5.37
CA ALA A 35 6.66 25.34 5.72
C ALA A 35 6.96 26.68 5.03
N PHE A 36 6.48 26.89 3.81
CA PHE A 36 6.66 28.14 3.06
C PHE A 36 5.59 29.21 3.34
N SER A 37 4.45 28.86 3.95
CA SER A 37 3.33 29.81 4.16
C SER A 37 3.56 30.80 5.31
N ARG A 38 4.69 30.72 6.02
CA ARG A 38 5.00 31.45 7.28
C ARG A 38 3.99 31.21 8.43
N GLU A 39 3.00 30.36 8.21
CA GLU A 39 1.94 30.04 9.16
C GLU A 39 2.08 28.59 9.65
N LEU A 40 2.93 28.40 10.65
CA LEU A 40 3.30 27.07 11.17
C LEU A 40 2.17 26.36 11.93
N SER A 41 1.06 27.06 12.22
CA SER A 41 -0.14 26.45 12.83
C SER A 41 -0.68 25.30 11.98
N GLY A 42 -0.53 25.38 10.65
CA GLY A 42 -0.92 24.33 9.71
C GLY A 42 -0.22 22.99 9.95
N LEU A 43 0.96 22.98 10.61
CA LEU A 43 1.68 21.74 10.91
C LEU A 43 0.93 20.87 11.92
N PHE A 44 0.19 21.48 12.85
CA PHE A 44 -0.65 20.76 13.81
C PHE A 44 -1.83 20.04 13.16
N VAL A 45 -2.16 20.39 11.92
CA VAL A 45 -3.20 19.71 11.12
C VAL A 45 -2.56 18.69 10.19
N VAL A 46 -1.59 19.13 9.38
CA VAL A 46 -0.99 18.29 8.33
C VAL A 46 -0.22 17.09 8.89
N VAL A 47 0.53 17.27 9.98
CA VAL A 47 1.36 16.18 10.54
C VAL A 47 0.50 15.05 11.10
N PRO A 48 -0.50 15.27 11.98
CA PRO A 48 -1.36 14.19 12.46
C PRO A 48 -2.18 13.54 11.35
N LEU A 49 -2.74 14.33 10.42
CA LEU A 49 -3.50 13.80 9.28
C LEU A 49 -2.63 12.92 8.39
N GLY A 50 -1.41 13.34 8.09
CA GLY A 50 -0.45 12.56 7.31
C GLY A 50 -0.07 11.26 8.01
N ALA A 51 0.31 11.33 9.29
CA ALA A 51 0.67 10.15 10.08
C ALA A 51 -0.47 9.12 10.12
N PHE A 52 -1.69 9.58 10.41
CA PHE A 52 -2.87 8.72 10.47
C PHE A 52 -3.22 8.12 9.11
N SER A 53 -3.27 8.95 8.05
CA SER A 53 -3.65 8.50 6.71
C SER A 53 -2.64 7.52 6.13
N ILE A 54 -1.34 7.79 6.27
CA ILE A 54 -0.27 6.89 5.82
C ILE A 54 -0.33 5.57 6.59
N GLY A 55 -0.53 5.62 7.91
CA GLY A 55 -0.66 4.44 8.75
C GLY A 55 -1.85 3.56 8.33
N LEU A 56 -3.03 4.17 8.17
CA LEU A 56 -4.24 3.47 7.70
C LEU A 56 -4.07 2.88 6.31
N THR A 57 -3.52 3.63 5.36
CA THR A 57 -3.30 3.14 3.99
C THR A 57 -2.37 1.92 3.99
N LYS A 58 -1.25 1.99 4.72
CA LYS A 58 -0.32 0.87 4.84
C LYS A 58 -0.99 -0.35 5.47
N TRP A 59 -1.77 -0.15 6.53
CA TRP A 59 -2.50 -1.23 7.19
C TRP A 59 -3.54 -1.87 6.26
N GLY A 60 -4.34 -1.06 5.56
CA GLY A 60 -5.34 -1.52 4.61
C GLY A 60 -4.73 -2.28 3.43
N LEU A 61 -3.59 -1.81 2.89
CA LEU A 61 -2.86 -2.50 1.84
C LEU A 61 -2.34 -3.86 2.29
N LYS A 62 -1.75 -3.94 3.49
CA LYS A 62 -1.28 -5.21 4.05
C LYS A 62 -2.43 -6.22 4.15
N TRP A 63 -3.59 -5.79 4.64
CA TRP A 63 -4.76 -6.65 4.77
C TRP A 63 -5.30 -7.13 3.40
N GLN A 64 -5.33 -6.24 2.40
CA GLN A 64 -5.74 -6.62 1.04
C GLN A 64 -4.74 -7.58 0.38
N ASN A 65 -3.44 -7.30 0.47
CA ASN A 65 -2.37 -8.12 -0.12
C ASN A 65 -2.38 -9.55 0.43
N ASP A 66 -2.57 -9.70 1.75
CA ASP A 66 -2.68 -11.00 2.41
C ASP A 66 -3.87 -11.83 1.88
N ARG A 67 -5.02 -11.20 1.59
CA ARG A 67 -6.17 -11.88 0.98
C ARG A 67 -5.88 -12.33 -0.45
N TYR A 68 -5.27 -11.47 -1.26
CA TYR A 68 -4.93 -11.82 -2.65
C TYR A 68 -3.91 -12.96 -2.72
N LEU A 69 -2.89 -12.93 -1.87
CA LEU A 69 -1.89 -14.00 -1.80
C LEU A 69 -2.49 -15.34 -1.38
N ARG A 70 -3.36 -15.35 -0.35
CA ARG A 70 -4.07 -16.58 0.04
C ARG A 70 -4.95 -17.13 -1.08
N SER A 71 -5.65 -16.26 -1.80
CA SER A 71 -6.48 -16.68 -2.93
C SER A 71 -5.63 -17.27 -4.06
N ALA A 72 -4.49 -16.65 -4.37
CA ALA A 72 -3.58 -17.12 -5.41
C ALA A 72 -2.95 -18.47 -5.06
N LYS A 73 -2.53 -18.64 -3.80
CA LYS A 73 -2.03 -19.91 -3.29
C LYS A 73 -3.08 -21.02 -3.41
N ASN A 74 -4.32 -20.76 -3.02
CA ASN A 74 -5.41 -21.74 -3.16
C ASN A 74 -5.61 -22.17 -4.62
N VAL A 75 -5.44 -21.27 -5.59
CA VAL A 75 -5.53 -21.60 -7.01
C VAL A 75 -4.37 -22.50 -7.44
N ASP A 76 -3.15 -22.17 -7.04
CA ASP A 76 -1.96 -22.99 -7.31
C ASP A 76 -2.12 -24.41 -6.71
N ASP A 77 -2.58 -24.52 -5.46
CA ASP A 77 -2.82 -25.79 -4.76
C ASP A 77 -3.89 -26.65 -5.48
N ILE A 78 -5.00 -26.05 -5.95
CA ILE A 78 -6.03 -26.75 -6.73
C ILE A 78 -5.49 -27.26 -8.06
N GLN A 79 -4.66 -26.47 -8.75
CA GLN A 79 -4.05 -26.88 -10.01
C GLN A 79 -3.06 -28.04 -9.82
N GLU A 80 -2.38 -28.12 -8.68
CA GLU A 80 -1.51 -29.25 -8.35
C GLU A 80 -2.34 -30.51 -8.09
N LEU A 81 -3.40 -30.42 -7.29
CA LEU A 81 -4.30 -31.54 -7.02
C LEU A 81 -4.98 -32.07 -8.29
N SER A 82 -5.37 -31.19 -9.21
CA SER A 82 -5.99 -31.58 -10.47
C SER A 82 -5.05 -32.30 -11.45
N LYS A 83 -3.73 -32.24 -11.24
CA LYS A 83 -2.74 -32.95 -12.07
C LYS A 83 -2.44 -34.36 -11.55
N LYS A 84 -2.96 -34.71 -10.38
CA LYS A 84 -2.73 -35.99 -9.69
C LYS A 84 -3.88 -36.94 -9.94
#